data_AF-A0A924TWT0-F1
#
_entry.id   AF-A0A924TWT0-F1
#
_cell.length_a   1.000
_cell.length_b   1.000
_cell.length_c   1.000
_cell.angle_alpha   90.00
_cell.angle_beta   90.00
_cell.angle_gamma   90.00
#
_symmetry.space_group_name_H-M   'P 1'
#
loop_
_entity.id
_entity.type
_entity.pdbx_description
1 polymer ?
#
loop_
_entity_poly.entity_id
_entity_poly.type
_entity_poly.pdbx_seq_one_letter_code
_entity_poly.pdbx_strand_id
1 'polypeptide(L)'
;MKPAARASVLTSAHAALQTSDSCRAEKPWGDTADPDALARQAQALLARRQPTLARRTLDNAAIGHQRAGRNDTALRCWLLAATLCRLQGQPAEASERSDRALALQGAATPALLAADLQAEIGQIALTQGRAEAALAAFAAALARLAELPAGAAKTEPRR
;
A
#
# COMPACT_ATOMS: atom_id res chain seq x y z
N MET A 1 -67.35 -12.54 10.08
CA MET A 1 -66.80 -12.86 8.74
C MET A 1 -65.33 -12.42 8.70
N LYS A 2 -64.39 -13.38 8.62
CA LYS A 2 -63.01 -13.18 8.12
C LYS A 2 -63.07 -13.13 6.59
N PRO A 3 -62.24 -12.34 5.86
CA PRO A 3 -60.80 -12.60 5.62
C PRO A 3 -60.00 -11.27 5.54
N ALA A 4 -58.71 -11.12 5.21
CA ALA A 4 -57.59 -11.97 4.81
C ALA A 4 -56.32 -11.21 5.23
N ALA A 5 -55.45 -11.87 5.98
CA ALA A 5 -54.05 -11.54 6.04
C ALA A 5 -53.39 -11.97 4.72
N ARG A 6 -52.67 -11.08 4.04
CA ARG A 6 -51.57 -11.36 3.08
C ARG A 6 -51.20 -10.09 2.31
N ALA A 7 -50.45 -9.18 2.95
CA ALA A 7 -49.76 -8.12 2.23
C ALA A 7 -48.52 -7.57 2.97
N SER A 8 -47.86 -8.37 3.82
CA SER A 8 -46.71 -7.88 4.60
C SER A 8 -45.59 -8.91 4.72
N VAL A 9 -45.25 -9.58 3.60
CA VAL A 9 -44.12 -10.54 3.55
C VAL A 9 -43.18 -10.28 2.36
N LEU A 10 -43.53 -9.38 1.43
CA LEU A 10 -42.72 -9.15 0.22
C LEU A 10 -41.69 -8.02 0.33
N THR A 11 -41.75 -7.17 1.36
CA THR A 11 -40.79 -6.06 1.51
C THR A 11 -39.54 -6.45 2.31
N SER A 12 -39.63 -7.48 3.16
CA SER A 12 -38.51 -7.95 4.00
C SER A 12 -37.52 -8.85 3.26
N ALA A 13 -37.92 -9.45 2.13
CA ALA A 13 -37.04 -10.32 1.34
C ALA A 13 -36.02 -9.53 0.48
N HIS A 14 -36.32 -8.27 0.13
CA HIS A 14 -35.42 -7.47 -0.71
C HIS A 14 -34.30 -6.78 0.09
N ALA A 15 -34.55 -6.45 1.37
CA ALA A 15 -33.53 -5.90 2.26
C ALA A 15 -32.50 -6.95 2.74
N ALA A 16 -32.91 -8.22 2.81
CA ALA A 16 -32.01 -9.33 3.18
C ALA A 16 -31.11 -9.79 2.01
N LEU A 17 -31.48 -9.51 0.76
CA LEU A 17 -30.66 -9.85 -0.41
C LEU A 17 -29.61 -8.78 -0.75
N GLN A 18 -29.80 -7.51 -0.34
CA GLN A 18 -28.79 -6.46 -0.53
C GLN A 18 -27.69 -6.43 0.55
N THR A 19 -27.89 -7.13 1.66
CA THR A 19 -26.89 -7.28 2.74
C THR A 19 -26.08 -8.59 2.63
N SER A 20 -26.45 -9.49 1.72
CA SER A 20 -25.74 -10.75 1.50
C SER A 20 -24.57 -10.62 0.51
N ASP A 21 -24.67 -9.74 -0.48
CA ASP A 21 -23.61 -9.54 -1.49
C ASP A 21 -22.46 -8.62 -1.02
N SER A 22 -22.62 -7.92 0.10
CA SER A 22 -21.58 -7.06 0.69
C SER A 22 -20.65 -7.77 1.69
N CYS A 23 -20.94 -9.04 2.01
CA CYS A 23 -20.12 -9.89 2.87
C CYS A 23 -19.59 -11.14 2.16
N ARG A 24 -19.44 -11.10 0.82
CA ARG A 24 -18.47 -11.98 0.19
C ARG A 24 -17.10 -11.45 0.59
N ALA A 25 -16.61 -11.93 1.74
CA ALA A 25 -15.19 -12.00 2.01
C ALA A 25 -14.58 -12.66 0.78
N GLU A 26 -14.09 -11.84 -0.16
CA GLU A 26 -13.12 -12.30 -1.14
C GLU A 26 -12.08 -13.01 -0.30
N LYS A 27 -11.98 -14.33 -0.48
CA LYS A 27 -10.94 -15.11 0.18
C LYS A 27 -9.66 -14.29 0.01
N PRO A 28 -8.99 -13.88 1.10
CA PRO A 28 -7.71 -13.20 0.96
C PRO A 28 -6.90 -14.12 0.06
N TRP A 29 -6.47 -13.59 -1.08
CA TRP A 29 -5.69 -14.30 -2.09
C TRP A 29 -4.84 -15.34 -1.38
N GLY A 30 -5.18 -16.62 -1.60
CA GLY A 30 -4.83 -17.69 -0.66
C GLY A 30 -3.35 -17.68 -0.30
N ASP A 31 -2.99 -18.28 0.83
CA ASP A 31 -1.63 -18.44 1.36
C ASP A 31 -0.60 -19.05 0.35
N THR A 32 -0.99 -19.29 -0.90
CA THR A 32 -0.21 -19.82 -2.02
C THR A 32 -0.02 -18.85 -3.19
N ALA A 33 -0.58 -17.65 -3.16
CA ALA A 33 -0.39 -16.68 -4.26
C ALA A 33 1.06 -16.19 -4.28
N ASP A 34 1.76 -16.42 -5.39
CA ASP A 34 3.12 -15.92 -5.61
C ASP A 34 3.14 -14.38 -5.43
N PRO A 35 3.90 -13.86 -4.44
CA PRO A 35 3.91 -12.42 -4.18
C PRO A 35 4.48 -11.62 -5.35
N ASP A 36 5.37 -12.19 -6.17
CA ASP A 36 5.85 -11.53 -7.39
C ASP A 36 4.74 -11.42 -8.46
N ALA A 37 3.85 -12.41 -8.54
CA ALA A 37 2.66 -12.33 -9.39
C ALA A 37 1.67 -11.27 -8.89
N LEU A 38 1.48 -11.16 -7.57
CA LEU A 38 0.66 -10.09 -6.99
C LEU A 38 1.23 -8.71 -7.29
N ALA A 39 2.55 -8.51 -7.19
CA ALA A 39 3.18 -7.24 -7.55
C ALA A 39 2.95 -6.87 -9.03
N ARG A 40 3.08 -7.83 -9.95
CA ARG A 40 2.75 -7.62 -11.38
C ARG A 40 1.27 -7.32 -11.60
N GLN A 41 0.38 -7.99 -10.87
CA GLN A 41 -1.06 -7.71 -10.94
C GLN A 41 -1.39 -6.30 -10.46
N ALA A 42 -0.76 -5.84 -9.37
CA ALA A 42 -0.93 -4.46 -8.89
C ALA A 42 -0.53 -3.43 -9.96
N GLN A 43 0.58 -3.64 -10.67
CA GLN A 43 1.00 -2.81 -11.79
C GLN A 43 -0.08 -2.73 -12.89
N ALA A 44 -0.67 -3.89 -13.25
CA ALA A 44 -1.74 -3.95 -14.23
C ALA A 44 -3.03 -3.23 -13.76
N LEU A 45 -3.35 -3.31 -12.47
CA LEU A 45 -4.48 -2.59 -11.87
C LEU A 45 -4.25 -1.07 -11.89
N LEU A 46 -3.03 -0.61 -11.64
CA LEU A 46 -2.67 0.82 -11.76
C LEU A 46 -2.82 1.32 -13.20
N ALA A 47 -2.37 0.54 -14.19
CA ALA A 47 -2.55 0.87 -15.60
C ALA A 47 -4.03 1.00 -15.99
N ARG A 48 -4.92 0.23 -15.34
CA ARG A 48 -6.38 0.29 -15.50
C ARG A 48 -7.07 1.35 -14.62
N ARG A 49 -6.29 2.20 -13.93
CA ARG A 49 -6.78 3.21 -12.98
C ARG A 49 -7.66 2.63 -11.87
N GLN A 50 -7.27 1.47 -11.34
CA GLN A 50 -7.92 0.83 -10.20
C GLN A 50 -7.02 0.89 -8.94
N PRO A 51 -6.70 2.09 -8.41
CA PRO A 51 -5.71 2.27 -7.34
C PRO A 51 -6.11 1.58 -6.03
N THR A 52 -7.39 1.53 -5.71
CA THR A 52 -7.90 0.87 -4.49
C THR A 52 -7.64 -0.64 -4.50
N LEU A 53 -7.85 -1.30 -5.65
CA LEU A 53 -7.54 -2.71 -5.81
C LEU A 53 -6.03 -2.93 -5.85
N ALA A 54 -5.30 -2.11 -6.62
CA ALA A 54 -3.84 -2.19 -6.70
C ALA A 54 -3.19 -2.12 -5.32
N ARG A 55 -3.65 -1.21 -4.46
CA ARG A 55 -3.19 -1.09 -3.07
C ARG A 55 -3.41 -2.37 -2.28
N ARG A 56 -4.63 -2.94 -2.29
CA ARG A 56 -4.91 -4.21 -1.59
C ARG A 56 -4.02 -5.34 -2.09
N THR A 57 -3.79 -5.40 -3.40
CA THR A 57 -2.87 -6.37 -4.00
C THR A 57 -1.41 -6.15 -3.55
N LEU A 58 -0.96 -4.89 -3.43
CA LEU A 58 0.37 -4.57 -2.88
C LEU A 58 0.51 -4.95 -1.41
N ASP A 59 -0.51 -4.72 -0.59
CA ASP A 59 -0.49 -5.11 0.83
C ASP A 59 -0.29 -6.63 0.95
N ASN A 60 -0.99 -7.42 0.12
CA ASN A 60 -0.84 -8.88 0.09
C ASN A 60 0.54 -9.32 -0.44
N ALA A 61 1.04 -8.67 -1.49
CA ALA A 61 2.38 -8.93 -2.02
C ALA A 61 3.46 -8.65 -0.96
N ALA A 62 3.31 -7.54 -0.21
CA ALA A 62 4.24 -7.16 0.86
C ALA A 62 4.27 -8.21 1.97
N ILE A 63 3.11 -8.68 2.43
CA ILE A 63 3.01 -9.76 3.43
C ILE A 63 3.68 -11.04 2.91
N GLY A 64 3.43 -11.43 1.66
CA GLY A 64 4.03 -12.61 1.05
C GLY A 64 5.56 -12.51 0.94
N HIS A 65 6.09 -11.37 0.50
CA HIS A 65 7.53 -11.12 0.46
C HIS A 65 8.18 -11.12 1.84
N GLN A 66 7.52 -10.52 2.84
CA GLN A 66 8.00 -10.50 4.22
C GLN A 66 8.09 -11.92 4.81
N ARG A 67 7.06 -12.75 4.60
CA ARG A 67 7.08 -14.16 5.02
C ARG A 67 8.20 -14.96 4.35
N ALA A 68 8.55 -14.60 3.11
CA ALA A 68 9.67 -15.19 2.39
C ALA A 68 11.05 -14.58 2.72
N GLY A 69 11.13 -13.67 3.71
CA GLY A 69 12.38 -13.00 4.11
C GLY A 69 12.88 -11.95 3.11
N ARG A 70 12.10 -11.61 2.08
CA ARG A 70 12.45 -10.62 1.06
C ARG A 70 12.06 -9.21 1.52
N ASN A 71 12.69 -8.75 2.59
CA ASN A 71 12.31 -7.51 3.28
C ASN A 71 12.40 -6.27 2.40
N ASP A 72 13.42 -6.14 1.54
CA ASP A 72 13.52 -4.99 0.63
C ASP A 72 12.37 -4.94 -0.39
N THR A 73 11.96 -6.09 -0.92
CA THR A 73 10.82 -6.18 -1.84
C THR A 73 9.51 -5.88 -1.11
N ALA A 74 9.35 -6.42 0.11
CA ALA A 74 8.20 -6.12 0.96
C ALA A 74 8.10 -4.62 1.30
N LEU A 75 9.24 -3.99 1.64
CA LEU A 75 9.34 -2.56 1.91
C LEU A 75 8.92 -1.75 0.68
N ARG A 76 9.40 -2.08 -0.51
CA ARG A 76 8.96 -1.44 -1.77
C ARG A 76 7.45 -1.54 -1.98
N CYS A 77 6.86 -2.69 -1.71
CA CYS A 77 5.40 -2.86 -1.82
C CYS A 77 4.65 -1.99 -0.81
N TRP A 78 5.08 -1.95 0.45
CA TRP A 78 4.48 -1.07 1.46
C TRP A 78 4.63 0.41 1.12
N LEU A 79 5.81 0.83 0.64
CA LEU A 79 6.09 2.20 0.21
C LEU A 79 5.18 2.63 -0.93
N LEU A 80 5.01 1.78 -1.95
CA LEU A 80 4.11 2.07 -3.07
C LEU A 80 2.66 2.14 -2.61
N ALA A 81 2.23 1.24 -1.72
CA ALA A 81 0.89 1.26 -1.15
C ALA A 81 0.65 2.54 -0.32
N ALA A 82 1.63 3.00 0.46
CA ALA A 82 1.59 4.26 1.19
C ALA A 82 1.44 5.46 0.25
N THR A 83 2.24 5.48 -0.83
CA THR A 83 2.19 6.51 -1.87
C THR A 83 0.81 6.60 -2.50
N LEU A 84 0.19 5.46 -2.83
CA LEU A 84 -1.16 5.43 -3.38
C LEU A 84 -2.19 6.00 -2.39
N CYS A 85 -2.12 5.63 -1.11
CA CYS A 85 -3.00 6.21 -0.08
C CYS A 85 -2.85 7.73 0.00
N ARG A 86 -1.62 8.25 0.05
CA ARG A 86 -1.38 9.69 0.11
C ARG A 86 -1.97 10.41 -1.11
N LEU A 87 -1.73 9.89 -2.32
CA LEU A 87 -2.27 10.47 -3.55
C LEU A 87 -3.81 10.41 -3.63
N GLN A 88 -4.45 9.48 -2.91
CA GLN A 88 -5.90 9.40 -2.77
C GLN A 88 -6.47 10.28 -1.64
N GLY A 89 -5.64 11.09 -0.97
CA GLY A 89 -6.07 11.92 0.16
C GLY A 89 -6.36 11.11 1.42
N GLN A 90 -5.72 9.95 1.58
CA GLN A 90 -5.87 9.02 2.70
C GLN A 90 -4.58 8.97 3.53
N PRO A 91 -4.23 10.06 4.24
CA PRO A 91 -2.94 10.17 4.90
C PRO A 91 -2.79 9.26 6.13
N ALA A 92 -3.90 8.88 6.79
CA ALA A 92 -3.85 7.96 7.92
C ALA A 92 -3.45 6.54 7.46
N GLU A 93 -4.06 6.07 6.39
CA GLU A 93 -3.74 4.79 5.76
C GLU A 93 -2.36 4.78 5.11
N ALA A 94 -1.87 5.94 4.68
CA ALA A 94 -0.49 6.12 4.20
C ALA A 94 0.52 6.01 5.34
N SER A 95 0.24 6.64 6.49
CA SER A 95 1.06 6.53 7.70
C SER A 95 1.19 5.07 8.15
N GLU A 96 0.09 4.34 8.28
CA GLU A 96 0.11 2.93 8.71
C GLU A 96 1.02 2.06 7.83
N ARG A 97 0.99 2.27 6.51
CA ARG A 97 1.83 1.54 5.56
C ARG A 97 3.29 1.96 5.62
N SER A 98 3.55 3.24 5.85
CA SER A 98 4.91 3.75 6.05
C SER A 98 5.52 3.20 7.33
N ASP A 99 4.73 3.04 8.40
CA ASP A 99 5.18 2.41 9.65
C ASP A 99 5.53 0.93 9.43
N ARG A 100 4.72 0.20 8.63
CA ARG A 100 5.04 -1.18 8.23
C ARG A 100 6.31 -1.25 7.39
N ALA A 101 6.51 -0.33 6.44
CA ALA A 101 7.74 -0.25 5.66
C ALA A 101 8.97 0.04 6.55
N LEU A 102 8.81 0.97 7.51
CA LEU A 102 9.87 1.35 8.45
C LEU A 102 10.28 0.19 9.36
N ALA A 103 9.32 -0.63 9.79
CA ALA A 103 9.59 -1.83 10.58
C ALA A 103 10.41 -2.90 9.84
N LEU A 104 10.44 -2.86 8.50
CA LEU A 104 11.24 -3.76 7.68
C LEU A 104 12.63 -3.20 7.35
N GLN A 105 12.85 -1.92 7.60
CA GLN A 105 14.12 -1.27 7.30
C GLN A 105 15.20 -1.82 8.25
N GLY A 106 16.26 -2.37 7.68
CA GLY A 106 17.42 -2.89 8.40
C GLY A 106 18.72 -2.23 7.97
N ALA A 107 19.84 -2.63 8.58
CA ALA A 107 21.16 -2.13 8.23
C ALA A 107 21.57 -2.44 6.77
N ALA A 108 21.03 -3.53 6.20
CA ALA A 108 21.28 -3.94 4.82
C ALA A 108 20.34 -3.29 3.80
N THR A 109 19.33 -2.52 4.24
CA THR A 109 18.39 -1.89 3.31
C THR A 109 19.13 -0.88 2.42
N PRO A 110 18.95 -0.93 1.09
CA PRO A 110 19.61 0.01 0.18
C PRO A 110 19.35 1.47 0.58
N ALA A 111 20.40 2.29 0.65
CA ALA A 111 20.30 3.67 1.12
C ALA A 111 19.30 4.51 0.30
N LEU A 112 19.19 4.27 -1.01
CA LEU A 112 18.17 4.89 -1.87
C LEU A 112 16.75 4.53 -1.41
N LEU A 113 16.49 3.25 -1.12
CA LEU A 113 15.16 2.79 -0.68
C LEU A 113 14.81 3.34 0.70
N ALA A 114 15.80 3.40 1.60
CA ALA A 114 15.66 4.04 2.91
C ALA A 114 15.35 5.54 2.77
N ALA A 115 16.03 6.24 1.86
CA ALA A 115 15.79 7.65 1.59
C ALA A 115 14.39 7.89 1.00
N ASP A 116 13.96 7.05 0.05
CA ASP A 116 12.62 7.13 -0.55
C ASP A 116 11.52 6.98 0.51
N LEU A 117 11.68 6.03 1.45
CA LEU A 117 10.75 5.86 2.57
C LEU A 117 10.68 7.09 3.46
N GLN A 118 11.83 7.67 3.83
CA GLN A 118 11.86 8.89 4.65
C GLN A 118 11.25 10.09 3.92
N ALA A 119 11.50 10.23 2.61
CA ALA A 119 10.87 11.26 1.81
C ALA A 119 9.34 11.09 1.76
N GLU A 120 8.85 9.86 1.62
CA GLU A 120 7.40 9.59 1.61
C GLU A 120 6.75 9.89 2.97
N ILE A 121 7.42 9.55 4.09
CA ILE A 121 6.99 9.95 5.44
C ILE A 121 6.90 11.48 5.55
N GLY A 122 7.88 12.19 4.98
CA GLY A 122 7.87 13.66 4.92
C GLY A 122 6.66 14.21 4.14
N GLN A 123 6.35 13.62 2.98
CA GLN A 123 5.19 14.01 2.19
C GLN A 123 3.85 13.74 2.91
N ILE A 124 3.75 12.61 3.61
CA ILE A 124 2.57 12.28 4.44
C ILE A 124 2.42 13.30 5.57
N ALA A 125 3.52 13.66 6.25
CA ALA A 125 3.51 14.67 7.30
C ALA A 125 3.07 16.04 6.78
N LEU A 126 3.53 16.47 5.60
CA LEU A 126 3.03 17.70 4.96
C LEU A 126 1.53 17.63 4.66
N THR A 127 1.06 16.51 4.12
CA THR A 127 -0.38 16.30 3.82
C THR A 127 -1.23 16.42 5.09
N GLN A 128 -0.66 16.11 6.26
CA GLN A 128 -1.31 16.23 7.57
C GLN A 128 -1.05 17.58 8.27
N GLY A 129 -0.38 18.53 7.62
CA GLY A 129 -0.04 19.84 8.20
C GLY A 129 1.07 19.82 9.25
N ARG A 130 1.83 18.72 9.36
CA ARG A 130 2.91 18.53 10.35
C ARG A 130 4.27 18.94 9.78
N ALA A 131 4.48 20.25 9.61
CA ALA A 131 5.67 20.79 8.93
C ALA A 131 7.00 20.39 9.58
N GLU A 132 7.11 20.46 10.91
CA GLU A 132 8.34 20.07 11.63
C GLU A 132 8.69 18.59 11.44
N ALA A 133 7.68 17.71 11.52
CA ALA A 133 7.87 16.29 11.27
C ALA A 133 8.28 16.01 9.83
N ALA A 134 7.74 16.77 8.88
CA ALA A 134 8.13 16.66 7.48
C ALA A 134 9.58 17.08 7.25
N LEU A 135 10.01 18.21 7.82
CA LEU A 135 11.39 18.68 7.74
C LEU A 135 12.37 17.65 8.31
N ALA A 136 12.06 17.08 9.48
CA ALA A 136 12.88 16.03 10.07
C ALA A 136 13.00 14.80 9.16
N ALA A 137 11.90 14.36 8.55
CA ALA A 137 11.90 13.23 7.64
C ALA A 137 12.67 13.50 6.34
N PHE A 138 12.52 14.69 5.74
CA PHE A 138 13.31 15.07 4.57
C PHE A 138 14.80 15.21 4.88
N ALA A 139 15.16 15.76 6.04
CA ALA A 139 16.55 15.81 6.49
C ALA A 139 17.15 14.41 6.65
N ALA A 140 16.38 13.47 7.22
CA ALA A 140 16.78 12.07 7.31
C ALA A 140 16.98 11.42 5.93
N ALA A 141 16.09 11.71 4.96
CA ALA A 141 16.24 11.23 3.58
C ALA A 141 17.53 11.76 2.93
N LEU A 142 17.81 13.06 3.07
CA LEU A 142 19.03 13.68 2.54
C LEU A 142 20.30 13.11 3.17
N ALA A 143 20.29 12.86 4.48
CA ALA A 143 21.42 12.23 5.17
C ALA A 143 21.75 10.86 4.57
N ARG A 144 20.74 10.03 4.28
CA ARG A 144 20.95 8.71 3.62
C ARG A 144 21.49 8.84 2.20
N LEU A 145 21.06 9.85 1.45
CA LEU A 145 21.58 10.09 0.11
C LEU A 145 23.04 10.59 0.13
N ALA A 146 23.42 11.35 1.15
CA ALA A 146 24.80 11.82 1.33
C ALA A 146 25.79 10.69 1.64
N GLU A 147 25.32 9.58 2.19
CA GLU A 147 26.13 8.36 2.44
C GLU A 147 26.43 7.58 1.14
N LEU A 148 25.75 7.88 0.02
CA LEU A 148 26.03 7.24 -1.25
C LEU A 148 27.32 7.81 -1.86
N PRO A 149 28.24 6.96 -2.35
CA PRO A 149 29.44 7.45 -3.01
C PRO A 149 29.06 8.30 -4.23
N ALA A 150 29.68 9.47 -4.34
CA ALA A 150 29.54 10.38 -5.47
C ALA A 150 30.10 9.72 -6.74
N GLY A 151 29.32 8.85 -7.38
CA GLY A 151 29.76 8.03 -8.51
C GLY A 151 28.73 7.07 -9.10
N ALA A 152 27.62 6.76 -8.42
CA ALA A 152 26.60 5.87 -8.98
C ALA A 152 25.76 6.47 -10.14
N ALA A 153 26.02 7.72 -10.55
CA ALA A 153 25.20 8.46 -11.52
C ALA A 153 25.85 8.71 -12.90
N LYS A 154 27.04 8.16 -13.19
CA LYS A 154 27.76 8.26 -14.48
C LYS A 154 28.62 6.99 -14.59
N THR A 155 28.67 6.14 -15.63
CA THR A 155 28.52 6.26 -17.09
C THR A 155 28.71 4.85 -17.68
N GLU A 156 27.93 4.45 -18.68
CA GLU A 156 28.48 3.86 -19.92
C GLU A 156 27.40 3.78 -21.01
N PRO A 157 27.51 4.57 -22.10
CA PRO A 157 26.91 4.17 -23.37
C PRO A 157 27.82 3.09 -23.96
N ARG A 158 27.31 1.86 -24.09
CA ARG A 158 27.97 0.82 -24.89
C ARG A 158 28.09 1.33 -26.33
N ARG A 159 29.33 1.50 -26.79
CA ARG A 159 29.65 1.58 -28.22
C ARG A 159 29.45 0.23 -28.88
#